data_AF-A0AA39ZR88-F1
#
_entry.id   AF-A0AA39ZR88-F1
#
_cell.length_a   1.000
_cell.length_b   1.000
_cell.length_c   1.000
_cell.angle_alpha   90.00
_cell.angle_beta   90.00
_cell.angle_gamma   90.00
#
_symmetry.space_group_name_H-M   'P 1'
#
loop_
_entity.id
_entity.type
_entity.pdbx_description
1 polymer ?
#
loop_
_entity_poly.entity_id
_entity_poly.type
_entity_poly.pdbx_seq_one_letter_code
_entity_poly.pdbx_strand_id
1 'polypeptide(L)'
;DLPPYFALISDCAVFPPWRPGRGSGVFKSAVDAVMAPKAHVLLEAYMRLFARDQGKRVGSFGIAMIAYMYLHVDADGFLDANFLPEPLRMSYRELQEGKKPIRQWTWELKDALRVVEDGS
;
A
#
# COMPACT_ATOMS: atom_id res chain seq x y z
N ASP A 1 5.89 -20.13 -13.46
CA ASP A 1 4.73 -19.44 -12.85
C ASP A 1 5.13 -18.08 -12.29
N LEU A 2 4.23 -17.09 -12.39
CA LEU A 2 4.44 -15.74 -11.87
C LEU A 2 4.37 -15.76 -10.33
N PRO A 3 5.29 -15.10 -9.59
CA PRO A 3 5.18 -15.02 -8.14
C PRO A 3 3.85 -14.39 -7.69
N PRO A 4 3.23 -14.87 -6.60
CA PRO A 4 1.85 -14.54 -6.23
C PRO A 4 1.64 -13.07 -5.84
N TYR A 5 2.71 -12.33 -5.57
CA TYR A 5 2.70 -10.89 -5.25
C TYR A 5 2.71 -9.98 -6.49
N PHE A 6 2.93 -10.55 -7.68
CA PHE A 6 2.82 -9.84 -8.95
C PHE A 6 1.54 -10.24 -9.70
N ALA A 7 1.14 -9.36 -10.61
CA ALA A 7 0.17 -9.64 -11.66
C ALA A 7 0.67 -9.03 -12.98
N LEU A 8 0.26 -9.62 -14.10
CA LEU A 8 0.47 -9.02 -15.41
C LEU A 8 -0.42 -7.78 -15.54
N ILE A 9 0.09 -6.69 -16.07
CA ILE A 9 -0.70 -5.46 -16.23
C ILE A 9 -1.85 -5.60 -17.24
N SER A 10 -1.91 -6.71 -17.98
CA SER A 10 -3.03 -7.09 -18.84
C SER A 10 -4.14 -7.86 -18.10
N ASP A 11 -3.93 -8.21 -16.82
CA ASP A 11 -4.90 -8.94 -16.01
C ASP A 11 -6.03 -8.00 -15.52
N CYS A 12 -7.16 -8.07 -16.20
CA CYS A 12 -8.35 -7.27 -15.90
C CYS A 12 -9.14 -7.75 -14.67
N ALA A 13 -8.79 -8.89 -14.07
CA ALA A 13 -9.34 -9.31 -12.79
C ALA A 13 -8.59 -8.67 -11.60
N VAL A 14 -7.34 -8.23 -11.81
CA VAL A 14 -6.51 -7.58 -10.78
C VAL A 14 -6.48 -6.07 -10.93
N PHE A 15 -6.38 -5.56 -12.15
CA PHE A 15 -6.20 -4.13 -12.41
C PHE A 15 -7.49 -3.44 -12.87
N PRO A 16 -7.64 -2.14 -12.58
CA PRO A 16 -8.90 -1.44 -12.82
C PRO A 16 -9.23 -1.34 -14.31
N PRO A 17 -10.50 -1.58 -14.70
CA PRO A 17 -10.96 -1.29 -16.05
C PRO A 17 -10.92 0.21 -16.31
N TRP A 18 -11.17 0.60 -17.56
CA TRP A 18 -11.25 2.02 -17.91
C TRP A 18 -12.36 2.72 -17.12
N ARG A 19 -12.06 3.93 -16.60
CA ARG A 19 -13.02 4.78 -15.89
C ARG A 19 -12.89 6.26 -16.31
N PRO A 20 -14.00 7.00 -16.44
CA PRO A 20 -13.96 8.44 -16.72
C PRO A 20 -13.12 9.20 -15.70
N GLY A 21 -12.23 10.09 -16.17
CA GLY A 21 -11.34 10.89 -15.31
C GLY A 21 -10.17 10.14 -14.66
N ARG A 22 -10.10 8.80 -14.77
CA ARG A 22 -9.04 7.95 -14.20
C ARG A 22 -8.27 7.14 -15.24
N GLY A 23 -8.85 6.87 -16.41
CA GLY A 23 -8.24 6.05 -17.47
C GLY A 23 -8.36 4.54 -17.19
N SER A 24 -7.56 3.72 -17.90
CA SER A 24 -7.46 2.28 -17.65
C SER A 24 -6.13 1.95 -16.97
N GLY A 25 -6.17 1.09 -15.96
CA GLY A 25 -4.95 0.53 -15.36
C GLY A 25 -4.49 -0.76 -16.05
N VAL A 26 -5.22 -1.24 -17.05
CA VAL A 26 -4.94 -2.48 -17.78
C VAL A 26 -4.38 -2.14 -19.16
N PHE A 27 -3.31 -2.80 -19.56
CA PHE A 27 -2.78 -2.64 -20.92
C PHE A 27 -3.51 -3.58 -21.89
N LYS A 28 -3.84 -3.07 -23.07
CA LYS A 28 -4.64 -3.80 -24.08
C LYS A 28 -3.95 -5.02 -24.68
N SER A 29 -2.63 -5.11 -24.55
CA SER A 29 -1.81 -6.12 -25.21
C SER A 29 -0.92 -6.82 -24.19
N ALA A 30 -0.93 -8.15 -24.22
CA ALA A 30 0.00 -8.99 -23.46
C ALA A 30 1.37 -9.14 -24.15
N VAL A 31 1.60 -8.45 -25.28
CA VAL A 31 2.83 -8.53 -26.07
C VAL A 31 4.04 -8.07 -25.27
N ASP A 32 3.84 -7.13 -24.34
CA ASP A 32 4.86 -6.74 -23.36
C ASP A 32 4.50 -7.34 -22.00
N ALA A 33 5.31 -8.29 -21.52
CA ALA A 33 5.14 -8.94 -20.22
C ALA A 33 5.56 -8.00 -19.08
N VAL A 34 4.83 -6.90 -18.92
CA VAL A 34 5.04 -5.97 -17.82
C VAL A 34 4.28 -6.47 -16.60
N MET A 35 5.00 -6.56 -15.48
CA MET A 35 4.48 -7.02 -14.19
C MET A 35 4.35 -5.85 -13.24
N ALA A 36 3.28 -5.82 -12.46
CA ALA A 36 3.11 -4.86 -11.38
C ALA A 36 2.77 -5.58 -10.07
N PRO A 37 3.26 -5.08 -8.92
CA PRO A 37 2.88 -5.63 -7.62
C PRO A 37 1.39 -5.42 -7.38
N LYS A 38 0.76 -6.35 -6.67
CA LYS A 38 -0.63 -6.22 -6.22
C LYS A 38 -0.76 -5.07 -5.21
N ALA A 39 -1.94 -4.46 -5.13
CA ALA A 39 -2.20 -3.29 -4.29
C ALA A 39 -1.84 -3.50 -2.81
N HIS A 40 -2.21 -4.65 -2.23
CA HIS A 40 -1.90 -4.95 -0.83
C HIS A 40 -0.39 -5.09 -0.58
N VAL A 41 0.38 -5.56 -1.57
CA VAL A 41 1.85 -5.67 -1.49
C VAL A 41 2.47 -4.28 -1.48
N LEU A 42 1.98 -3.36 -2.32
CA LEU A 42 2.43 -1.97 -2.33
C LEU A 42 2.12 -1.28 -0.99
N LEU A 43 0.90 -1.44 -0.48
CA LEU A 43 0.53 -0.86 0.80
C LEU A 43 1.40 -1.38 1.95
N GLU A 44 1.60 -2.71 2.04
CA GLU A 44 2.50 -3.29 3.03
C GLU A 44 3.91 -2.67 2.93
N ALA A 45 4.46 -2.59 1.71
CA ALA A 45 5.78 -2.00 1.49
C ALA A 45 5.84 -0.55 1.97
N TYR A 46 4.83 0.27 1.67
CA TYR A 46 4.78 1.67 2.13
C TYR A 46 4.63 1.80 3.64
N MET A 47 3.83 0.95 4.30
CA MET A 47 3.71 0.94 5.75
C MET A 47 5.03 0.58 6.43
N ARG A 48 5.72 -0.45 5.96
CA ARG A 48 7.04 -0.84 6.46
C ARG A 48 8.09 0.24 6.20
N LEU A 49 8.05 0.85 5.01
CA LEU A 49 8.95 1.94 4.64
C LEU A 49 8.77 3.15 5.56
N PHE A 50 7.52 3.55 5.80
CA PHE A 50 7.18 4.64 6.71
C PHE A 50 7.65 4.36 8.13
N ALA A 51 7.36 3.18 8.66
CA ALA A 51 7.75 2.80 10.01
C ALA A 51 9.28 2.80 10.21
N ARG A 52 10.02 2.24 9.25
CA ARG A 52 11.49 2.17 9.28
C ARG A 52 12.15 3.55 9.20
N ASP A 53 11.66 4.41 8.31
CA ASP A 53 12.32 5.68 7.95
C ASP A 53 11.55 6.91 8.46
N GLN A 54 10.77 6.76 9.53
CA GLN A 54 10.03 7.85 10.14
C GLN A 54 10.98 9.01 10.50
N GLY A 55 10.57 10.25 10.18
CA GLY A 55 11.40 11.45 10.35
C GLY A 55 12.42 11.69 9.21
N LYS A 56 12.61 10.73 8.30
CA LYS A 56 13.47 10.88 7.12
C LYS A 56 12.60 11.17 5.88
N ARG A 57 13.23 11.73 4.83
CA ARG A 57 12.57 12.01 3.53
C ARG A 57 11.85 10.78 2.96
N VAL A 58 12.45 9.61 3.09
CA VAL A 58 11.90 8.33 2.62
C VAL A 58 10.65 7.95 3.40
N GLY A 59 10.60 8.16 4.72
CA GLY A 59 9.39 7.97 5.51
C GLY A 59 8.29 8.94 5.10
N SER A 60 8.62 10.22 4.87
CA SER A 60 7.64 11.20 4.38
C SER A 60 7.02 10.78 3.03
N PHE A 61 7.81 10.17 2.15
CA PHE A 61 7.27 9.55 0.93
C PHE A 61 6.35 8.37 1.26
N GLY A 62 6.75 7.50 2.19
CA GLY A 62 5.93 6.37 2.66
C GLY A 62 4.54 6.79 3.12
N ILE A 63 4.42 7.79 4.01
CA ILE A 63 3.11 8.25 4.50
C ILE A 63 2.26 8.90 3.41
N ALA A 64 2.89 9.65 2.48
CA ALA A 64 2.18 10.21 1.33
C ALA A 64 1.63 9.10 0.42
N MET A 65 2.39 8.02 0.21
CA MET A 65 1.93 6.86 -0.56
C MET A 65 0.85 6.06 0.17
N ILE A 66 0.90 5.92 1.49
CA ILE A 66 -0.20 5.31 2.27
C ILE A 66 -1.49 6.13 2.08
N ALA A 67 -1.41 7.47 2.16
CA ALA A 67 -2.55 8.34 1.91
C ALA A 67 -3.06 8.21 0.46
N TYR A 68 -2.16 8.10 -0.53
CA TYR A 68 -2.53 7.85 -1.93
C TYR A 68 -3.29 6.52 -2.07
N MET A 69 -2.78 5.44 -1.45
CA MET A 69 -3.43 4.13 -1.47
C MET A 69 -4.85 4.23 -0.90
N TYR A 70 -5.02 4.91 0.24
CA TYR A 70 -6.34 5.13 0.84
C TYR A 70 -7.29 5.94 -0.07
N LEU A 71 -6.84 7.09 -0.57
CA LEU A 71 -7.70 8.03 -1.31
C LEU A 71 -8.06 7.60 -2.73
N HIS A 72 -7.27 6.71 -3.35
CA HIS A 72 -7.42 6.41 -4.77
C HIS A 72 -7.44 4.94 -5.13
N VAL A 73 -6.83 4.06 -4.33
CA VAL A 73 -6.83 2.63 -4.63
C VAL A 73 -7.91 1.92 -3.82
N ASP A 74 -7.94 2.21 -2.53
CA ASP A 74 -8.90 1.64 -1.57
C ASP A 74 -10.29 2.25 -1.73
N ALA A 75 -10.40 3.59 -1.76
CA ALA A 75 -11.67 4.26 -2.02
C ALA A 75 -12.35 3.84 -3.33
N ASP A 76 -11.57 3.35 -4.29
CA ASP A 76 -12.04 2.86 -5.58
C ASP A 76 -12.31 1.34 -5.61
N GLY A 77 -12.04 0.61 -4.51
CA GLY A 77 -12.32 -0.82 -4.34
C GLY A 77 -11.25 -1.77 -4.89
N PHE A 78 -10.02 -1.31 -5.17
CA PHE A 78 -8.92 -2.15 -5.70
C PHE A 78 -7.92 -2.61 -4.65
N LEU A 79 -8.12 -2.22 -3.39
CA LEU A 79 -7.35 -2.75 -2.27
C LEU A 79 -8.22 -3.74 -1.49
N ASP A 80 -7.77 -4.98 -1.40
CA ASP A 80 -8.26 -5.89 -0.37
C ASP A 80 -7.25 -5.95 0.78
N ALA A 81 -7.52 -5.16 1.82
CA ALA A 81 -6.68 -5.06 3.00
C ALA A 81 -6.66 -6.35 3.84
N ASN A 82 -7.54 -7.32 3.58
CA ASN A 82 -7.52 -8.60 4.29
C ASN A 82 -6.28 -9.44 3.96
N PHE A 83 -5.65 -9.19 2.81
CA PHE A 83 -4.38 -9.79 2.43
C PHE A 83 -3.16 -9.18 3.12
N LEU A 84 -3.30 -8.04 3.82
CA LEU A 84 -2.20 -7.53 4.63
C LEU A 84 -1.91 -8.50 5.79
N PRO A 85 -0.63 -8.77 6.09
CA PRO A 85 -0.27 -9.53 7.28
C PRO A 85 -0.51 -8.71 8.54
N GLU A 86 -0.71 -9.39 9.67
CA GLU A 86 -0.65 -8.72 10.97
C GLU A 86 0.82 -8.35 11.30
N PRO A 87 1.07 -7.20 11.95
CA PRO A 87 0.10 -6.26 12.54
C PRO A 87 -0.40 -5.17 11.57
N LEU A 88 0.03 -5.18 10.30
CA LEU A 88 -0.23 -4.10 9.34
C LEU A 88 -1.72 -3.97 9.01
N ARG A 89 -2.44 -5.09 8.90
CA ARG A 89 -3.87 -5.08 8.62
C ARG A 89 -4.65 -4.31 9.68
N MET A 90 -4.45 -4.63 10.96
CA MET A 90 -5.11 -3.91 12.05
C MET A 90 -4.70 -2.44 12.07
N SER A 91 -3.41 -2.15 11.96
CA SER A 91 -2.91 -0.77 11.94
C SER A 91 -3.49 0.06 10.79
N TYR A 92 -3.68 -0.52 9.60
CA TYR A 92 -4.31 0.17 8.47
C TYR A 92 -5.78 0.46 8.71
N ARG A 93 -6.53 -0.49 9.27
CA ARG A 93 -7.94 -0.28 9.63
C ARG A 93 -8.12 0.84 10.66
N GLU A 94 -7.28 0.86 11.68
CA GLU A 94 -7.32 1.91 12.69
C GLU A 94 -7.00 3.30 12.11
N LEU A 95 -6.09 3.36 11.12
CA LEU A 95 -5.80 4.59 10.38
C LEU A 95 -7.03 5.08 9.61
N GLN A 96 -7.75 4.17 8.94
CA GLN A 96 -8.98 4.48 8.20
C GLN A 96 -10.08 5.00 9.14
N GLU A 97 -10.21 4.44 10.34
CA GLU A 97 -11.19 4.90 11.33
C GLU A 97 -10.93 6.32 11.83
N GLY A 98 -9.68 6.81 11.74
CA GLY A 98 -9.32 8.18 12.09
C GLY A 98 -9.50 8.53 13.58
N LYS A 99 -9.71 7.53 14.44
CA LYS A 99 -10.04 7.73 15.87
C LYS A 99 -8.84 8.15 16.73
N LYS A 100 -7.61 7.88 16.28
CA LYS A 100 -6.38 8.19 17.02
C LYS A 100 -5.51 9.19 16.25
N PRO A 101 -4.77 10.08 16.93
CA PRO A 101 -3.83 10.99 16.28
C PRO A 101 -2.76 10.25 15.48
N ILE A 102 -2.36 10.78 14.32
CA ILE A 102 -1.33 10.19 13.45
C ILE A 102 -0.03 9.91 14.20
N ARG A 103 0.35 10.79 15.15
CA ARG A 103 1.55 10.59 15.98
C ARG A 103 1.46 9.34 16.84
N GLN A 104 0.30 9.10 17.47
CA GLN A 104 0.07 7.90 18.28
C GLN A 104 0.08 6.65 17.40
N TRP A 105 -0.67 6.68 16.29
CA TRP A 105 -0.70 5.59 15.31
C TRP A 105 0.69 5.21 14.80
N THR A 106 1.52 6.22 14.49
CA THR A 106 2.89 6.01 14.00
C THR A 106 3.75 5.28 15.03
N TRP A 107 3.61 5.64 16.31
CA TRP A 107 4.38 5.02 17.39
C TRP A 107 3.98 3.55 17.59
N GLU A 108 2.68 3.27 17.61
CA GLU A 108 2.13 1.91 17.72
C GLU A 108 2.52 1.03 16.51
N LEU A 109 2.51 1.59 15.29
CA LEU A 109 2.95 0.87 14.09
C LEU A 109 4.44 0.48 14.17
N LYS A 110 5.30 1.41 14.63
CA LYS A 110 6.75 1.15 14.78
C LYS A 110 7.00 0.07 15.84
N ASP A 111 6.33 0.16 16.98
CA ASP A 111 6.42 -0.81 18.07
C ASP A 111 5.98 -2.21 17.61
N ALA A 112 4.82 -2.29 16.96
CA ALA A 112 4.28 -3.56 16.45
C ALA A 112 5.20 -4.22 15.41
N LEU A 113 5.91 -3.42 14.61
CA LEU A 113 6.88 -3.90 13.63
C LEU A 113 8.29 -4.13 14.20
N ARG A 114 8.50 -3.87 15.50
CA ARG A 114 9.80 -3.97 16.19
C ARG A 114 10.90 -3.19 15.47
N VAL A 115 10.57 -2.02 14.96
CA VAL A 115 11.55 -1.14 14.32
C VAL A 115 12.47 -0.59 15.41
N VAL A 116 13.73 -1.04 15.42
CA VAL A 116 14.76 -0.49 16.29
C VAL A 116 15.09 0.91 15.79
N GLU A 117 15.03 1.91 16.68
CA GLU A 117 15.57 3.22 16.35
C GLU A 117 17.09 3.10 16.29
N ASP A 118 17.67 3.26 15.09
CA ASP A 118 19.09 3.51 14.97
C ASP A 118 19.36 4.84 15.68
N GLY A 119 19.92 4.75 16.89
CA GLY A 119 20.28 5.89 17.71
C GLY A 119 21.08 6.90 16.88
N SER A 120 20.49 8.08 16.74
CA SER A 120 21.16 9.26 16.15
C SER A 120 21.94 9.99 17.23
#